data_AF-A0A9Q3H5P3-F1
#
_entry.id   AF-A0A9Q3H5P3-F1
#
_cell.length_a   1.000
_cell.length_b   1.000
_cell.length_c   1.000
_cell.angle_alpha   90.00
_cell.angle_beta   90.00
_cell.angle_gamma   90.00
#
_symmetry.space_group_name_H-M   'P 1'
#
loop_
_entity.id
_entity.type
_entity.pdbx_description
1 polymer ?
#
loop_
_entity_poly.entity_id
_entity_poly.type
_entity_poly.pdbx_seq_one_letter_code
_entity_poly.pdbx_strand_id
1 'polypeptide(L)'
;MSREKCQIARNYLIFIITLSKELNNSNYIQHQIPKDLQTVIKKLGLTPELNQYVCCPKCYFKYDIEVAPHHCQYKNLPNSPPCGAMLFCQSRFIRALYHLAFSLFTDWFNPLSNKAAGKQVSLGVLALNCLKLPPSSRWKAENTFIAGLVPEPSQPNMVTINKILRVFIDEMIQLNSGIFVQTPKYPNGRMVVVCLGCLIGDLVANHKVSGFALNSATWFCSSCECTKAEIQQLELGRLQQKFIVKDYSLGFKDLTNKAERTRMVKKTGIRWSGLN
;
A
#
# COMPACT_ATOMS: atom_id res chain seq x y z
N MET A 1 -7.57 3.53 16.45
CA MET A 1 -8.38 4.75 16.24
C MET A 1 -9.67 4.62 17.03
N SER A 2 -10.00 5.58 17.92
CA SER A 2 -11.26 5.50 18.68
C SER A 2 -12.45 5.67 17.73
N ARG A 3 -13.54 4.94 18.02
CA ARG A 3 -14.80 4.95 17.24
C ARG A 3 -15.31 6.38 16.97
N GLU A 4 -15.08 7.26 17.93
CA GLU A 4 -15.42 8.68 17.91
C GLU A 4 -14.64 9.47 16.85
N LYS A 5 -13.33 9.25 16.74
CA LYS A 5 -12.47 9.87 15.71
C LYS A 5 -12.87 9.44 14.29
N CYS A 6 -13.25 8.17 14.10
CA CYS A 6 -13.80 7.69 12.82
C CYS A 6 -15.15 8.33 12.49
N GLN A 7 -16.00 8.57 13.50
CA GLN A 7 -17.31 9.18 13.34
C GLN A 7 -17.20 10.62 12.83
N ILE A 8 -16.24 11.37 13.35
CA ILE A 8 -15.98 12.76 12.99
C ILE A 8 -15.43 12.88 11.56
N ALA A 9 -14.44 12.06 11.19
CA ALA A 9 -13.89 12.05 9.82
C ALA A 9 -14.95 11.71 8.77
N ARG A 10 -15.83 10.75 9.09
CA ARG A 10 -17.01 10.43 8.28
C ARG A 10 -17.97 11.61 8.16
N ASN A 11 -18.30 12.29 9.26
CA ASN A 11 -19.24 13.40 9.22
C ASN A 11 -18.70 14.53 8.33
N TYR A 12 -17.38 14.73 8.33
CA TYR A 12 -16.71 15.66 7.43
C TYR A 12 -16.69 15.19 5.96
N LEU A 13 -16.44 13.90 5.69
CA LEU A 13 -16.53 13.36 4.33
C LEU A 13 -17.95 13.43 3.77
N ILE A 14 -18.95 13.05 4.57
CA ILE A 14 -20.37 13.22 4.23
C ILE A 14 -20.67 14.70 4.03
N PHE A 15 -20.19 15.60 4.90
CA PHE A 15 -20.35 17.04 4.73
C PHE A 15 -19.74 17.53 3.41
N ILE A 16 -18.51 17.14 3.06
CA ILE A 16 -17.86 17.49 1.79
C ILE A 16 -18.61 16.93 0.59
N ILE A 17 -19.10 15.68 0.65
CA ILE A 17 -19.86 15.04 -0.43
C ILE A 17 -21.24 15.70 -0.59
N THR A 18 -21.95 15.96 0.51
CA THR A 18 -23.24 16.68 0.51
C THR A 18 -23.05 18.11 0.00
N LEU A 19 -21.97 18.79 0.43
CA LEU A 19 -21.59 20.08 -0.13
C LEU A 19 -21.29 20.00 -1.62
N SER A 20 -20.58 18.97 -2.09
CA SER A 20 -20.25 18.81 -3.51
C SER A 20 -21.50 18.61 -4.38
N LYS A 21 -22.58 18.09 -3.78
CA LYS A 21 -23.89 17.98 -4.43
C LYS A 21 -24.68 19.29 -4.40
N GLU A 22 -24.49 20.14 -3.39
CA GLU A 22 -25.07 21.49 -3.30
C GLU A 22 -24.26 22.56 -4.07
N LEU A 23 -22.99 22.27 -4.37
CA LEU A 23 -22.01 23.15 -5.05
C LEU A 23 -22.33 23.43 -6.52
N ASN A 24 -23.43 22.91 -7.07
CA ASN A 24 -23.97 23.41 -8.33
C ASN A 24 -24.49 24.86 -8.22
N ASN A 25 -24.54 25.49 -7.03
CA ASN A 25 -25.17 26.82 -6.90
C ASN A 25 -24.64 27.84 -5.87
N SER A 26 -23.41 27.79 -5.31
CA SER A 26 -22.93 28.95 -4.53
C SER A 26 -21.42 29.04 -4.21
N ASN A 27 -20.87 30.25 -4.39
CA ASN A 27 -19.47 30.65 -4.14
C ASN A 27 -19.11 30.85 -2.64
N TYR A 28 -20.06 30.69 -1.71
CA TYR A 28 -19.91 31.13 -0.31
C TYR A 28 -19.09 30.16 0.56
N ILE A 29 -19.03 28.87 0.24
CA ILE A 29 -18.44 27.86 1.15
C ILE A 29 -16.98 27.50 0.84
N GLN A 30 -16.44 27.98 -0.27
CA GLN A 30 -15.04 27.73 -0.67
C GLN A 30 -14.01 28.24 0.37
N HIS A 31 -14.44 29.14 1.27
CA HIS A 31 -13.60 29.75 2.31
C HIS A 31 -13.68 29.00 3.66
N GLN A 32 -14.68 28.13 3.87
CA GLN A 32 -14.85 27.39 5.12
C GLN A 32 -14.22 26.00 5.09
N ILE A 33 -14.03 25.43 3.89
CA ILE A 33 -13.30 24.17 3.72
C ILE A 33 -11.82 24.46 3.97
N PRO A 34 -11.20 23.85 5.00
CA PRO A 34 -9.78 24.03 5.24
C PRO A 34 -9.01 23.60 3.99
N LYS A 35 -8.26 24.54 3.41
CA LYS A 35 -7.45 24.31 2.20
C LYS A 35 -6.22 23.45 2.46
N ASP A 36 -5.92 23.23 3.74
CA ASP A 36 -4.77 22.50 4.22
C ASP A 36 -5.21 21.30 5.08
N LEU A 37 -4.66 20.14 4.75
CA LEU A 37 -4.92 18.87 5.42
C LEU A 37 -4.44 18.90 6.88
N GLN A 38 -3.37 19.64 7.22
CA GLN A 38 -2.94 19.76 8.61
C GLN A 38 -3.99 20.49 9.46
N THR A 39 -4.60 21.53 8.90
CA THR A 39 -5.69 22.27 9.54
C THR A 39 -6.88 21.35 9.84
N VAL A 40 -7.19 20.42 8.94
CA VAL A 40 -8.20 19.37 9.18
C VAL A 40 -7.74 18.43 10.31
N ILE A 41 -6.55 17.84 10.21
CA ILE A 41 -6.02 16.88 11.21
C ILE A 41 -5.99 17.49 12.61
N LYS A 42 -5.55 18.74 12.73
CA LYS A 42 -5.50 19.50 13.97
C LYS A 42 -6.90 19.77 14.52
N LYS A 43 -7.83 20.28 13.68
CA LYS A 43 -9.23 20.52 14.08
C LYS A 43 -9.92 19.24 14.54
N LEU A 44 -9.57 18.10 13.95
CA LEU A 44 -10.18 16.81 14.25
C LEU A 44 -9.46 16.03 15.37
N GLY A 45 -8.37 16.56 15.96
CA GLY A 45 -7.60 15.87 16.99
C GLY A 45 -7.07 14.50 16.54
N LEU A 46 -6.77 14.37 15.24
CA LEU A 46 -6.42 13.10 14.60
C LEU A 46 -4.92 12.78 14.65
N THR A 47 -4.09 13.59 15.31
CA THR A 47 -2.65 13.36 15.43
C THR A 47 -2.39 12.02 16.13
N PRO A 48 -1.93 10.97 15.43
CA PRO A 48 -1.66 9.69 16.04
C PRO A 48 -0.22 9.67 16.57
N GLU A 49 -0.03 9.12 17.77
CA GLU A 49 1.31 8.71 18.21
C GLU A 49 1.66 7.40 17.49
N LEU A 50 2.69 7.44 16.65
CA LEU A 50 3.15 6.31 15.86
C LEU A 50 4.46 5.79 16.43
N ASN A 51 4.42 4.57 16.98
CA ASN A 51 5.63 3.85 17.36
C ASN A 51 6.13 3.04 16.17
N GLN A 52 7.35 3.31 15.72
CA GLN A 52 7.94 2.68 14.54
C GLN A 52 9.05 1.72 14.96
N TYR A 53 9.05 0.53 14.38
CA TYR A 53 10.03 -0.51 14.70
C TYR A 53 10.66 -1.10 13.44
N VAL A 54 11.92 -1.51 13.57
CA VAL A 54 12.65 -2.30 12.58
C VAL A 54 12.72 -3.74 13.08
N CYS A 55 12.16 -4.67 12.30
CA CYS A 55 12.16 -6.09 12.63
C CYS A 55 13.31 -6.79 11.89
N CYS A 56 14.11 -7.57 12.61
CA CYS A 56 15.15 -8.38 11.99
C CYS A 56 14.53 -9.45 11.07
N PRO A 57 14.93 -9.55 9.79
CA PRO A 57 14.33 -10.52 8.87
C PRO A 57 14.71 -11.98 9.19
N LYS A 58 15.76 -12.19 9.99
CA LYS A 58 16.29 -13.53 10.34
C LYS A 58 15.83 -14.01 11.70
N CYS A 59 15.82 -13.15 12.72
CA CYS A 59 15.49 -13.53 14.09
C CYS A 59 14.27 -12.81 14.68
N TYR A 60 13.63 -11.92 13.91
CA TYR A 60 12.40 -11.20 14.27
C TYR A 60 12.47 -10.30 15.51
N PHE A 61 13.69 -10.06 16.02
CA PHE A 61 13.90 -9.09 17.08
C PHE A 61 13.52 -7.68 16.60
N LYS A 62 12.82 -6.93 17.45
CA LYS A 62 12.32 -5.60 17.16
C LYS A 62 13.26 -4.56 17.76
N TYR A 63 13.72 -3.64 16.94
CA TYR A 63 14.41 -2.43 17.37
C TYR A 63 13.46 -1.24 17.20
N ASP A 64 13.55 -0.25 18.06
CA ASP A 64 12.97 1.06 17.76
C ASP A 64 13.68 1.64 16.52
N ILE A 65 12.92 2.28 15.62
CA ILE A 65 13.45 2.76 14.35
C ILE A 65 14.56 3.81 14.53
N GLU A 66 14.54 4.57 15.62
CA GLU A 66 15.50 5.66 15.85
C GLU A 66 16.89 5.15 16.24
N VAL A 67 16.95 3.98 16.89
CA VAL A 67 18.19 3.38 17.42
C VAL A 67 18.59 2.07 16.73
N ALA A 68 17.85 1.66 15.70
CA ALA A 68 18.08 0.39 15.02
C ALA A 68 19.46 0.35 14.34
N PRO A 69 20.32 -0.65 14.65
CA PRO A 69 21.64 -0.78 14.04
C PRO A 69 21.56 -1.24 12.58
N HIS A 70 22.62 -1.05 11.80
CA HIS A 70 22.65 -1.56 10.41
C HIS A 70 22.61 -3.10 10.32
N HIS A 71 23.19 -3.77 11.31
CA HIS A 71 23.23 -5.23 11.43
C HIS A 71 22.60 -5.64 12.76
N CYS A 72 21.82 -6.72 12.75
CA CYS A 72 21.16 -7.22 13.93
C CYS A 72 22.18 -7.67 14.98
N GLN A 73 22.12 -7.07 16.16
CA GLN A 73 22.98 -7.37 17.30
C GLN A 73 22.35 -8.36 18.30
N TYR A 74 21.11 -8.81 18.03
CA TYR A 74 20.39 -9.72 18.90
C TYR A 74 21.14 -11.03 19.09
N LYS A 75 21.26 -11.45 20.34
CA LYS A 75 21.83 -12.74 20.76
C LYS A 75 20.75 -13.52 21.47
N ASN A 76 20.54 -14.77 21.07
CA ASN A 76 19.59 -15.65 21.75
C ASN A 76 20.13 -16.07 23.13
N LEU A 77 21.45 -16.19 23.26
CA LEU A 77 22.16 -16.47 24.51
C LEU A 77 23.33 -15.50 24.70
N PRO A 78 23.72 -15.12 25.93
CA PRO A 78 24.78 -14.14 26.19
C PRO A 78 26.10 -14.44 25.43
N ASN A 79 26.46 -15.72 25.36
CA ASN A 79 27.71 -16.20 24.74
C ASN A 79 27.56 -16.59 23.26
N SER A 80 26.35 -16.50 22.68
CA SER A 80 26.14 -16.79 21.25
C SER A 80 26.62 -15.63 20.37
N PRO A 81 27.04 -15.90 19.13
CA PRO A 81 27.26 -14.84 18.15
C PRO A 81 25.96 -14.08 17.88
N PRO A 82 26.02 -12.76 17.61
CA PRO A 82 24.84 -12.00 17.23
C PRO A 82 24.27 -12.49 15.90
N CYS A 83 22.97 -12.29 15.70
CA CYS A 83 22.23 -12.69 14.50
C CYS A 83 22.91 -12.25 13.19
N GLY A 84 23.45 -11.02 13.17
CA GLY A 84 24.27 -10.48 12.09
C GLY A 84 23.53 -10.11 10.80
N ALA A 85 22.21 -10.37 10.73
CA ALA A 85 21.42 -10.04 9.55
C ALA A 85 21.35 -8.53 9.31
N MET A 86 21.49 -8.10 8.06
CA MET A 86 21.28 -6.70 7.68
C MET A 86 19.83 -6.29 7.96
N LEU A 87 19.65 -5.20 8.69
CA LEU A 87 18.32 -4.65 8.99
C LEU A 87 17.81 -3.70 7.89
N PHE A 88 18.73 -3.10 7.15
CA PHE A 88 18.42 -2.16 6.07
C PHE A 88 19.04 -2.65 4.77
N CYS A 89 18.19 -2.90 3.77
CA CYS A 89 18.64 -3.20 2.42
C CYS A 89 18.85 -1.91 1.64
N GLN A 90 20.10 -1.58 1.31
CA GLN A 90 20.41 -0.46 0.43
C GLN A 90 20.27 -0.92 -1.03
N SER A 91 19.07 -0.80 -1.58
CA SER A 91 18.86 -0.99 -3.02
C SER A 91 19.74 0.00 -3.80
N ARG A 92 20.51 -0.51 -4.78
CA ARG A 92 21.30 0.31 -5.73
C ARG A 92 20.44 1.40 -6.39
N PHE A 93 19.15 1.12 -6.61
CA PHE A 93 18.21 2.09 -7.17
C PHE A 93 18.03 3.33 -6.27
N ILE A 94 17.89 3.12 -4.96
CA ILE A 94 17.59 4.23 -4.01
C ILE A 94 18.80 5.16 -3.84
N ARG A 95 20.01 4.69 -4.15
CA ARG A 95 21.26 5.49 -4.01
C ARG A 95 21.38 6.61 -5.04
N ALA A 96 20.80 6.47 -6.24
CA ALA A 96 20.87 7.52 -7.24
C ALA A 96 19.96 8.69 -6.83
N LEU A 97 20.48 9.92 -6.82
CA LEU A 97 19.83 11.06 -6.17
C LEU A 97 18.38 11.30 -6.62
N TYR A 98 18.09 11.14 -7.92
CA TYR A 98 16.77 11.38 -8.52
C TYR A 98 15.96 10.11 -8.80
N HIS A 99 16.34 8.97 -8.23
CA HIS A 99 15.58 7.73 -8.31
C HIS A 99 14.59 7.65 -7.15
N LEU A 100 13.37 8.14 -7.30
CA LEU A 100 12.38 8.16 -6.24
C LEU A 100 11.70 6.79 -6.12
N ALA A 101 11.60 6.28 -4.89
CA ALA A 101 10.83 5.07 -4.60
C ALA A 101 9.59 5.45 -3.81
N PHE A 102 8.43 4.94 -4.21
CA PHE A 102 7.15 5.17 -3.52
C PHE A 102 6.54 3.86 -3.02
N SER A 103 5.85 3.91 -1.89
CA SER A 103 4.91 2.86 -1.50
C SER A 103 3.51 3.20 -2.01
N LEU A 104 2.72 2.21 -2.40
CA LEU A 104 1.29 2.37 -2.67
C LEU A 104 0.49 1.79 -1.50
N PHE A 105 -0.21 2.66 -0.80
CA PHE A 105 -1.20 2.31 0.22
C PHE A 105 -2.56 2.08 -0.43
N THR A 106 -3.21 0.96 -0.10
CA THR A 106 -4.59 0.67 -0.52
C THR A 106 -5.41 0.14 0.64
N ASP A 107 -6.58 0.73 0.85
CA ASP A 107 -7.54 0.31 1.86
C ASP A 107 -8.96 0.69 1.42
N TRP A 108 -9.97 -0.05 1.92
CA TRP A 108 -11.38 0.31 1.75
C TRP A 108 -12.05 0.47 3.10
N PHE A 109 -12.78 1.57 3.22
CA PHE A 109 -13.51 1.89 4.43
C PHE A 109 -14.94 2.26 4.10
N ASN A 110 -15.82 2.13 5.10
CA ASN A 110 -17.18 2.60 4.98
C ASN A 110 -17.27 4.07 5.38
N PRO A 111 -17.47 5.00 4.44
CA PRO A 111 -17.58 6.42 4.75
C PRO A 111 -18.83 6.74 5.58
N LEU A 112 -19.83 5.83 5.61
CA LEU A 112 -21.06 5.96 6.41
C LEU A 112 -20.98 5.25 7.77
N SER A 113 -19.80 4.75 8.16
CA SER A 113 -19.47 3.98 9.38
C SER A 113 -20.06 2.58 9.48
N ASN A 114 -19.42 1.77 10.31
CA ASN A 114 -19.83 0.41 10.62
C ASN A 114 -20.94 0.38 11.69
N LYS A 115 -22.14 0.88 11.35
CA LYS A 115 -23.35 0.61 12.14
C LYS A 115 -24.03 -0.66 11.60
N ALA A 116 -24.40 -1.58 12.49
CA ALA A 116 -24.98 -2.88 12.12
C ALA A 116 -26.24 -2.78 11.23
N ALA A 117 -27.05 -1.73 11.41
CA ALA A 117 -28.25 -1.45 10.62
C ALA A 117 -28.08 -0.31 9.59
N GLY A 118 -26.86 0.18 9.37
CA GLY A 118 -26.58 1.28 8.45
C GLY A 118 -26.32 0.80 7.02
N LYS A 119 -26.55 1.68 6.04
CA LYS A 119 -26.18 1.42 4.63
C LYS A 119 -24.68 1.14 4.55
N GLN A 120 -24.32 -0.06 4.08
CA GLN A 120 -22.93 -0.42 3.86
C GLN A 120 -22.48 0.11 2.50
N VAL A 121 -21.54 1.04 2.54
CA VAL A 121 -20.86 1.59 1.37
C VAL A 121 -19.37 1.34 1.54
N SER A 122 -18.65 1.12 0.44
CA SER A 122 -17.20 0.96 0.45
C SER A 122 -16.56 1.97 -0.48
N LEU A 123 -15.68 2.81 0.06
CA LEU A 123 -14.82 3.73 -0.69
C LEU A 123 -13.38 3.28 -0.50
N GLY A 124 -12.60 3.22 -1.59
CA GLY A 124 -11.19 2.89 -1.51
C GLY A 124 -10.29 4.09 -1.78
N VAL A 125 -9.11 4.09 -1.17
CA VAL A 125 -8.08 5.10 -1.41
C VAL A 125 -6.81 4.45 -1.94
N LEU A 126 -6.19 5.08 -2.94
CA LEU A 126 -4.85 4.77 -3.43
C LEU A 126 -3.95 5.94 -3.03
N ALA A 127 -3.02 5.73 -2.10
CA ALA A 127 -2.12 6.79 -1.63
C ALA A 127 -0.66 6.41 -1.82
N LEU A 128 0.19 7.38 -2.13
CA LEU A 128 1.61 7.20 -2.34
C LEU A 128 2.42 7.95 -1.29
N ASN A 129 3.48 7.32 -0.80
CA ASN A 129 4.44 7.95 0.10
C ASN A 129 5.86 7.73 -0.40
N CYS A 130 6.65 8.81 -0.44
CA CYS A 130 8.03 8.75 -0.92
C CYS A 130 8.93 8.09 0.12
N LEU A 131 9.45 6.90 -0.19
CA LEU A 131 10.31 6.10 0.69
C LEU A 131 11.70 6.71 0.89
N LYS A 132 12.09 7.68 0.06
CA LYS A 132 13.32 8.45 0.23
C LYS A 132 13.26 9.51 1.33
N LEU A 133 12.08 9.88 1.79
CA LEU A 133 11.96 10.78 2.92
C LEU A 133 12.43 10.09 4.21
N PRO A 134 12.92 10.84 5.21
CA PRO A 134 13.20 10.29 6.53
C PRO A 134 11.96 9.58 7.12
N PRO A 135 12.11 8.45 7.83
CA PRO A 135 10.97 7.69 8.37
C PRO A 135 9.96 8.52 9.18
N SER A 136 10.44 9.50 9.94
CA SER A 136 9.63 10.43 10.74
C SER A 136 8.76 11.40 9.91
N SER A 137 9.08 11.60 8.63
CA SER A 137 8.35 12.50 7.74
C SER A 137 7.49 11.78 6.69
N ARG A 138 7.77 10.50 6.39
CA ARG A 138 7.09 9.75 5.30
C ARG A 138 5.57 9.78 5.38
N TRP A 139 5.03 9.58 6.58
CA TRP A 139 3.59 9.39 6.82
C TRP A 139 2.85 10.67 7.20
N LYS A 140 3.53 11.82 7.13
CA LYS A 140 2.88 13.10 7.31
C LYS A 140 1.91 13.34 6.16
N ALA A 141 0.80 13.98 6.47
CA ALA A 141 -0.22 14.37 5.50
C ALA A 141 0.38 15.15 4.31
N GLU A 142 1.32 16.06 4.57
CA GLU A 142 2.02 16.86 3.54
C GLU A 142 2.88 16.04 2.56
N ASN A 143 3.25 14.82 2.93
CA ASN A 143 4.10 13.92 2.13
C ASN A 143 3.33 12.71 1.58
N THR A 144 1.99 12.70 1.74
CA THR A 144 1.10 11.66 1.25
C THR A 144 0.37 12.14 0.02
N PHE A 145 0.58 11.49 -1.12
CA PHE A 145 -0.04 11.85 -2.39
C PHE A 145 -1.23 10.94 -2.67
N ILE A 146 -2.42 11.49 -2.90
CA ILE A 146 -3.58 10.67 -3.29
C ILE A 146 -3.50 10.40 -4.80
N ALA A 147 -3.20 9.16 -5.17
CA ALA A 147 -3.11 8.72 -6.56
C ALA A 147 -4.47 8.34 -7.15
N GLY A 148 -5.45 8.04 -6.32
CA GLY A 148 -6.79 7.74 -6.80
C GLY A 148 -7.80 7.41 -5.71
N LEU A 149 -9.07 7.54 -6.08
CA LEU A 149 -10.21 7.09 -5.30
C LEU A 149 -10.91 5.96 -6.05
N VAL A 150 -11.21 4.88 -5.33
CA VAL A 150 -11.99 3.77 -5.85
C VAL A 150 -13.46 4.02 -5.51
N PRO A 151 -14.34 4.20 -6.50
CA PRO A 151 -15.69 4.69 -6.28
C PRO A 151 -16.59 3.69 -5.54
N GLU A 152 -17.59 4.26 -4.86
CA GLU A 152 -18.71 3.57 -4.21
C GLU A 152 -19.63 2.86 -5.24
N PRO A 153 -20.55 1.93 -4.86
CA PRO A 153 -21.03 1.58 -3.53
C PRO A 153 -20.35 0.38 -2.86
N SER A 154 -19.63 -0.45 -3.60
CA SER A 154 -19.10 -1.73 -3.11
C SER A 154 -17.61 -1.87 -3.39
N GLN A 155 -16.93 -2.66 -2.57
CA GLN A 155 -15.53 -2.96 -2.80
C GLN A 155 -15.38 -3.59 -4.20
N PRO A 156 -14.45 -3.10 -5.04
CA PRO A 156 -14.31 -3.61 -6.40
C PRO A 156 -13.98 -5.10 -6.38
N ASN A 157 -14.54 -5.81 -7.36
CA ASN A 157 -14.07 -7.14 -7.68
C ASN A 157 -12.70 -7.07 -8.38
N MET A 158 -12.06 -8.22 -8.56
CA MET A 158 -10.71 -8.32 -9.15
C MET A 158 -10.60 -7.72 -10.56
N VAL A 159 -11.66 -7.82 -11.38
CA VAL A 159 -11.64 -7.27 -12.74
C VAL A 159 -11.72 -5.75 -12.68
N THR A 160 -12.61 -5.22 -11.84
CA THR A 160 -12.80 -3.77 -11.68
C THR A 160 -11.56 -3.11 -11.09
N ILE A 161 -10.96 -3.68 -10.02
CA ILE A 161 -9.76 -3.08 -9.41
C ILE A 161 -8.58 -3.06 -10.38
N ASN A 162 -8.38 -4.13 -11.16
CA ASN A 162 -7.33 -4.16 -12.19
C ASN A 162 -7.53 -3.10 -13.27
N LYS A 163 -8.79 -2.85 -13.68
CA LYS A 163 -9.10 -1.77 -14.64
C LYS A 163 -8.80 -0.39 -14.05
N ILE A 164 -9.14 -0.16 -12.79
CA ILE A 164 -8.85 1.11 -12.09
C ILE A 164 -7.33 1.30 -11.95
N LEU A 165 -6.62 0.27 -11.51
CA LEU A 165 -5.17 0.31 -11.31
C LEU A 165 -4.40 0.49 -12.62
N ARG A 166 -4.96 0.09 -13.77
CA ARG A 166 -4.28 0.18 -15.06
C ARG A 166 -3.79 1.60 -15.36
N VAL A 167 -4.62 2.61 -15.14
CA VAL A 167 -4.24 4.02 -15.37
C VAL A 167 -3.02 4.39 -14.53
N PHE A 168 -3.07 4.07 -13.24
CA PHE A 168 -1.96 4.29 -12.32
C PHE A 168 -0.69 3.51 -12.71
N ILE A 169 -0.83 2.25 -13.12
CA ILE A 169 0.31 1.39 -13.48
C ILE A 169 0.97 1.88 -14.77
N ASP A 170 0.18 2.29 -15.77
CA ASP A 170 0.70 2.82 -17.03
C ASP A 170 1.54 4.09 -16.77
N GLU A 171 1.08 4.99 -15.89
CA GLU A 171 1.86 6.15 -15.44
C GLU A 171 3.15 5.75 -14.71
N MET A 172 3.08 4.78 -13.79
CA MET A 172 4.26 4.30 -13.07
C MET A 172 5.30 3.64 -14.00
N ILE A 173 4.87 2.94 -15.05
CA ILE A 173 5.77 2.37 -16.07
C ILE A 173 6.48 3.49 -16.83
N GLN A 174 5.76 4.55 -17.20
CA GLN A 174 6.35 5.72 -17.85
C GLN A 174 7.36 6.40 -16.93
N LEU A 175 7.02 6.65 -15.67
CA LEU A 175 7.91 7.29 -14.71
C LEU A 175 9.14 6.42 -14.38
N ASN A 176 9.01 5.09 -14.44
CA ASN A 176 10.13 4.17 -14.24
C ASN A 176 11.09 4.13 -15.45
N SER A 177 10.65 4.60 -16.62
CA SER A 177 11.52 4.81 -17.78
C SER A 177 12.35 6.10 -17.68
N GLY A 178 11.94 7.00 -16.78
CA GLY A 178 12.60 8.27 -16.53
C GLY A 178 11.92 9.45 -17.23
N ILE A 179 11.78 10.55 -16.50
CA ILE A 179 11.25 11.83 -17.01
C ILE A 179 12.23 12.96 -16.73
N PHE A 180 12.29 13.97 -17.60
CA PHE A 180 13.08 15.17 -17.35
C PHE A 180 12.25 16.20 -16.59
N VAL A 181 12.72 16.58 -15.39
CA VAL A 181 12.06 17.59 -14.57
C VAL A 181 12.94 18.83 -14.52
N GLN A 182 12.43 19.93 -15.06
CA GLN A 182 13.06 21.25 -14.96
C GLN A 182 12.75 21.90 -13.62
N THR A 183 13.75 22.60 -13.07
CA THR A 183 13.60 23.35 -11.82
C THR A 183 14.35 24.68 -11.95
N PRO A 184 14.04 25.71 -11.15
CA PRO A 184 14.75 27.00 -11.24
C PRO A 184 16.28 26.87 -11.14
N LYS A 185 16.78 25.92 -10.33
CA LYS A 185 18.22 25.66 -10.18
C LYS A 185 18.82 24.81 -11.32
N TYR A 186 17.98 24.11 -12.10
CA TYR A 186 18.40 23.22 -13.19
C TYR A 186 17.46 23.42 -14.40
N PRO A 187 17.66 24.49 -15.19
CA PRO A 187 16.81 24.82 -16.32
C PRO A 187 16.87 23.78 -17.45
N ASN A 188 18.01 23.11 -17.63
CA ASN A 188 18.17 22.00 -18.58
C ASN A 188 17.48 20.70 -18.13
N GLY A 189 16.86 20.70 -16.95
CA GLY A 189 16.20 19.54 -16.37
C GLY A 189 17.15 18.55 -15.73
N ARG A 190 16.59 17.67 -14.91
CA ARG A 190 17.26 16.49 -14.38
C ARG A 190 16.39 15.28 -14.64
N MET A 191 17.01 14.18 -15.04
CA MET A 191 16.32 12.91 -15.21
C MET A 191 15.93 12.37 -13.84
N VAL A 192 14.63 12.17 -13.65
CA VAL A 192 14.00 11.60 -12.46
C VAL A 192 13.40 10.27 -12.86
N VAL A 193 13.70 9.22 -12.10
CA VAL A 193 13.13 7.89 -12.30
C VAL A 193 12.29 7.55 -11.08
N VAL A 194 11.07 7.06 -11.27
CA VAL A 194 10.20 6.68 -10.15
C VAL A 194 9.92 5.19 -10.19
N CYS A 195 10.05 4.51 -9.05
CA CYS A 195 9.64 3.11 -8.92
C CYS A 195 8.61 2.92 -7.80
N LEU A 196 7.77 1.91 -7.97
CA LEU A 196 6.90 1.41 -6.92
C LEU A 196 7.65 0.35 -6.10
N GLY A 197 7.93 0.65 -4.83
CA GLY A 197 8.74 -0.18 -3.96
C GLY A 197 7.96 -1.23 -3.18
N CYS A 198 6.79 -0.87 -2.63
CA CYS A 198 5.97 -1.79 -1.85
C CYS A 198 4.48 -1.44 -1.88
N LEU A 199 3.66 -2.45 -1.59
CA LEU A 199 2.23 -2.31 -1.32
C LEU A 199 2.01 -2.31 0.19
N ILE A 200 1.21 -1.37 0.67
CA ILE A 200 0.87 -1.20 2.07
C ILE A 200 -0.64 -1.20 2.19
N GLY A 201 -1.16 -1.82 3.22
CA GLY A 201 -2.59 -2.01 3.41
C GLY A 201 -2.85 -3.21 4.28
N ASP A 202 -4.12 -3.49 4.55
CA ASP A 202 -4.48 -4.76 5.15
C ASP A 202 -4.22 -5.93 4.19
N LEU A 203 -4.26 -7.14 4.72
CA LEU A 203 -3.98 -8.35 3.94
C LEU A 203 -4.97 -8.52 2.78
N VAL A 204 -6.24 -8.18 3.01
CA VAL A 204 -7.33 -8.35 2.04
C VAL A 204 -7.12 -7.41 0.85
N ALA A 205 -6.72 -6.18 1.11
CA ALA A 205 -6.42 -5.16 0.13
C ALA A 205 -5.20 -5.45 -0.67
N ASN A 206 -4.10 -5.74 0.01
CA ASN A 206 -2.88 -6.10 -0.66
C ASN A 206 -3.09 -7.31 -1.56
N HIS A 207 -3.70 -8.40 -1.08
CA HIS A 207 -3.95 -9.58 -1.90
C HIS A 207 -4.87 -9.29 -3.10
N LYS A 208 -5.93 -8.50 -2.89
CA LYS A 208 -6.85 -8.11 -3.97
C LYS A 208 -6.19 -7.25 -5.05
N VAL A 209 -5.33 -6.31 -4.66
CA VAL A 209 -4.63 -5.40 -5.56
C VAL A 209 -3.46 -6.09 -6.27
N SER A 210 -2.74 -6.97 -5.58
CA SER A 210 -1.58 -7.71 -6.10
C SER A 210 -1.91 -9.05 -6.75
N GLY A 211 -3.19 -9.43 -6.84
CA GLY A 211 -3.61 -10.65 -7.54
C GLY A 211 -3.47 -11.95 -6.74
N PHE A 212 -3.18 -11.89 -5.44
CA PHE A 212 -3.13 -13.08 -4.59
C PHE A 212 -4.51 -13.47 -4.03
N ALA A 213 -4.71 -14.75 -3.81
CA ALA A 213 -5.83 -15.30 -3.08
C ALA A 213 -5.56 -15.23 -1.57
N LEU A 214 -6.62 -15.25 -0.77
CA LEU A 214 -6.53 -15.34 0.68
C LEU A 214 -6.45 -16.82 1.10
N ASN A 215 -6.92 -17.14 2.30
CA ASN A 215 -6.93 -18.46 2.94
C ASN A 215 -7.69 -19.59 2.20
N SER A 216 -8.36 -19.31 1.08
CA SER A 216 -9.13 -20.30 0.31
C SER A 216 -8.31 -21.08 -0.72
N ALA A 217 -7.10 -20.61 -1.06
CA ALA A 217 -6.21 -21.27 -2.00
C ALA A 217 -5.30 -22.31 -1.34
N THR A 218 -4.79 -23.25 -2.15
CA THR A 218 -3.78 -24.22 -1.72
C THR A 218 -2.49 -23.51 -1.34
N TRP A 219 -2.03 -22.59 -2.19
CA TRP A 219 -1.00 -21.62 -1.88
C TRP A 219 -1.67 -20.33 -1.41
N PHE A 220 -1.70 -20.12 -0.09
CA PHE A 220 -2.44 -19.02 0.53
C PHE A 220 -1.54 -17.83 0.87
N CYS A 221 -0.23 -18.05 0.96
CA CYS A 221 0.75 -17.02 1.31
C CYS A 221 1.27 -16.35 0.04
N SER A 222 1.34 -15.01 0.04
CA SER A 222 1.96 -14.23 -1.05
C SER A 222 3.48 -14.21 -0.99
N SER A 223 4.06 -14.74 0.08
CA SER A 223 5.50 -14.67 0.34
C SER A 223 6.17 -16.04 0.38
N CYS A 224 5.48 -17.16 0.61
CA CYS A 224 6.11 -18.47 0.71
C CYS A 224 5.37 -19.54 -0.09
N GLU A 225 6.04 -20.66 -0.34
CA GLU A 225 5.52 -21.81 -1.09
C GLU A 225 4.74 -22.80 -0.21
N CYS A 226 4.55 -22.47 1.08
CA CYS A 226 3.83 -23.32 2.02
C CYS A 226 2.40 -23.55 1.53
N THR A 227 2.03 -24.82 1.42
CA THR A 227 0.65 -25.19 1.10
C THR A 227 -0.22 -25.14 2.35
N LYS A 228 -1.53 -25.05 2.16
CA LYS A 228 -2.50 -25.13 3.26
C LYS A 228 -2.44 -26.48 4.01
N ALA A 229 -2.08 -27.56 3.31
CA ALA A 229 -1.92 -28.88 3.91
C ALA A 229 -0.67 -28.96 4.81
N GLU A 230 0.35 -28.17 4.50
CA GLU A 230 1.64 -28.15 5.20
C GLU A 230 1.78 -26.89 6.07
N ILE A 231 0.68 -26.26 6.50
CA ILE A 231 0.72 -24.99 7.23
C ILE A 231 1.58 -25.04 8.52
N GLN A 232 1.76 -26.23 9.09
CA GLN A 232 2.63 -26.48 10.24
C GLN A 232 4.12 -26.31 9.91
N GLN A 233 4.50 -26.44 8.64
CA GLN A 233 5.85 -26.26 8.10
C GLN A 233 6.10 -24.81 7.63
N LEU A 234 5.23 -23.87 8.01
CA LEU A 234 5.35 -22.48 7.63
C LEU A 234 6.62 -21.88 8.24
N GLU A 235 7.64 -21.69 7.42
CA GLU A 235 8.86 -20.99 7.80
C GLU A 235 8.86 -19.54 7.29
N LEU A 236 9.03 -18.60 8.22
CA LEU A 236 9.21 -17.19 7.87
C LEU A 236 10.54 -17.03 7.11
N GLY A 237 10.52 -16.33 5.98
CA GLY A 237 11.72 -15.97 5.22
C GLY A 237 12.04 -16.84 4.01
N ARG A 238 11.36 -17.98 3.80
CA ARG A 238 11.42 -18.70 2.51
C ARG A 238 10.56 -17.97 1.48
N LEU A 239 11.19 -17.03 0.79
CA LEU A 239 10.50 -16.19 -0.19
C LEU A 239 10.17 -16.95 -1.47
N GLN A 240 8.91 -16.85 -1.92
CA GLN A 240 8.49 -17.26 -3.25
C GLN A 240 9.34 -16.55 -4.30
N GLN A 241 9.78 -17.30 -5.30
CA GLN A 241 10.58 -16.76 -6.38
C GLN A 241 9.68 -15.93 -7.31
N LYS A 242 10.07 -14.68 -7.57
CA LYS A 242 9.23 -13.73 -8.35
C LYS A 242 8.84 -14.24 -9.73
N PHE A 243 9.70 -15.03 -10.39
CA PHE A 243 9.39 -15.57 -11.72
C PHE A 243 8.26 -16.59 -11.68
N ILE A 244 8.11 -17.36 -10.59
CA ILE A 244 7.01 -18.33 -10.42
C ILE A 244 5.68 -17.59 -10.34
N VAL A 245 5.63 -16.50 -9.56
CA VAL A 245 4.45 -15.66 -9.45
C VAL A 245 4.07 -15.08 -10.81
N LYS A 246 5.06 -14.56 -11.54
CA LYS A 246 4.86 -13.97 -12.87
C LYS A 246 4.35 -14.99 -13.89
N ASP A 247 4.90 -16.20 -13.89
CA ASP A 247 4.49 -17.28 -14.79
C ASP A 247 3.03 -17.68 -14.57
N TYR A 248 2.64 -17.91 -13.31
CA TYR A 248 1.24 -18.19 -12.97
C TYR A 248 0.30 -17.02 -13.26
N SER A 249 0.77 -15.79 -13.06
CA SER A 249 0.00 -14.58 -13.36
C SER A 249 -0.30 -14.46 -14.86
N LEU A 250 0.72 -14.64 -15.70
CA LEU A 250 0.59 -14.65 -17.16
C LEU A 250 -0.29 -15.80 -17.63
N GLY A 251 -0.06 -17.01 -17.12
CA GLY A 251 -0.93 -18.16 -17.42
C GLY A 251 -2.39 -17.89 -17.06
N PHE A 252 -2.68 -17.23 -15.93
CA PHE A 252 -4.05 -16.83 -15.58
C PHE A 252 -4.64 -15.82 -16.57
N LYS A 253 -3.82 -14.87 -17.05
CA LYS A 253 -4.24 -13.82 -17.99
C LYS A 253 -4.71 -14.42 -19.32
N ASP A 254 -4.01 -15.46 -19.78
CA ASP A 254 -4.27 -16.12 -21.08
C ASP A 254 -5.50 -17.02 -21.06
N LEU A 255 -5.91 -17.51 -19.87
CA LEU A 255 -7.15 -18.26 -19.72
C LEU A 255 -8.37 -17.37 -20.02
N THR A 256 -9.28 -17.84 -20.86
CA THR A 256 -10.56 -17.14 -21.15
C THR A 256 -11.73 -17.73 -20.36
N ASN A 257 -11.65 -19.02 -20.01
CA ASN A 257 -12.71 -19.74 -19.31
C ASN A 257 -12.71 -19.46 -17.80
N LYS A 258 -13.89 -19.09 -17.27
CA LYS A 258 -14.09 -18.84 -15.83
C LYS A 258 -13.81 -20.07 -14.95
N ALA A 259 -14.16 -21.27 -15.42
CA ALA A 259 -13.92 -22.52 -14.68
C ALA A 259 -12.43 -22.82 -14.55
N GLU A 260 -11.66 -22.64 -15.64
CA GLU A 260 -10.21 -22.83 -15.65
C GLU A 260 -9.51 -21.80 -14.76
N ARG A 261 -9.89 -20.52 -14.88
CA ARG A 261 -9.41 -19.46 -13.97
C ARG A 261 -9.67 -19.80 -12.50
N THR A 262 -10.84 -20.33 -12.19
CA THR A 262 -11.19 -20.72 -10.81
C THR A 262 -10.33 -21.89 -10.32
N ARG A 263 -10.10 -22.91 -11.17
CA ARG A 263 -9.23 -24.04 -10.87
C ARG A 263 -7.78 -23.60 -10.64
N MET A 264 -7.28 -22.71 -11.50
CA MET A 264 -5.93 -22.18 -11.39
C MET A 264 -5.72 -21.45 -10.06
N VAL A 265 -6.63 -20.53 -9.70
CA VAL A 265 -6.54 -19.80 -8.43
C VAL A 265 -6.63 -20.72 -7.22
N LYS A 266 -7.47 -21.76 -7.28
CA LYS A 266 -7.54 -22.74 -6.18
C LYS A 266 -6.21 -23.48 -5.99
N LYS A 267 -5.49 -23.75 -7.08
CA LYS A 267 -4.20 -24.43 -7.08
C LYS A 267 -3.05 -23.50 -6.67
N THR A 268 -2.90 -22.35 -7.34
CA THR A 268 -1.72 -21.49 -7.23
C THR A 268 -1.91 -20.29 -6.31
N GLY A 269 -3.16 -19.95 -5.98
CA GLY A 269 -3.48 -18.73 -5.25
C GLY A 269 -3.19 -17.44 -6.02
N ILE A 270 -2.90 -17.51 -7.32
CA ILE A 270 -2.45 -16.35 -8.11
C ILE A 270 -3.44 -16.04 -9.22
N ARG A 271 -3.65 -14.76 -9.45
CA ARG A 271 -4.42 -14.15 -10.55
C ARG A 271 -3.58 -13.09 -11.23
N TRP A 272 -3.96 -12.73 -12.45
CA TRP A 272 -3.41 -11.56 -13.11
C TRP A 272 -3.72 -10.28 -12.33
N SER A 273 -2.68 -9.51 -12.05
CA SER A 273 -2.72 -8.10 -11.68
C SER A 273 -1.68 -7.35 -12.50
N GLY A 274 -1.87 -6.06 -12.75
CA GLY A 274 -0.79 -5.26 -13.34
C GLY A 274 0.40 -5.05 -12.39
N LEU A 275 0.28 -5.46 -11.12
CA LEU A 275 1.30 -5.32 -10.09
C LEU A 275 2.12 -6.60 -9.81
N ASN A 276 1.83 -7.71 -10.51
CA ASN A 276 2.52 -9.00 -10.32
C ASN A 276 3.07 -9.60 -11.61
#